data_AF-A0A0L7LAC5-F1
#
_entry.id   AF-A0A0L7LAC5-F1
#
_cell.length_a   1.000
_cell.length_b   1.000
_cell.length_c   1.000
_cell.angle_alpha   90.00
_cell.angle_beta   90.00
_cell.angle_gamma   90.00
#
_symmetry.space_group_name_H-M   'P 1'
#
loop_
_entity.id
_entity.type
_entity.pdbx_description
1 polymer ?
#
loop_
_entity_poly.entity_id
_entity_poly.type
_entity_poly.pdbx_seq_one_letter_code
_entity_poly.pdbx_strand_id
1 'polypeptide(L)'
;MVVVDISPISTVGLLNDFFPRLLELMKTIDFTGLDLGKGRTLAKAKIMASGLIQHEALMHFIIMNIGKRRDDTIGWMCNVDVLRSHFDIIAKFPDMSGQTTVFHNWSNSSKLLPAFTTRLLSSTSENAETVDLAYASYESTGDDDSTSGPPLIILHGLLGSKNNWNSMSKAIHRTTGRKVISVDARNHGDSRHSAQHSYIHMAHDIMKLLKKLELSKVSILGHSMGGRTAMIFSMARLFDAMAAVSIRSGIAMSKARKLADEQLKTITPDVNLRNFLITNLIQTNTGSYTWRPSQYASNGIELNSRFGEDASERIPLVELKPNQVPKLELASQLPKDSDFSLFLPRHQEMSTEVIDALLNVPEGQLQVLLSTCAYTRSKINPQMFNYCLSVALAHRSDTKGVNIPNFAETFPSKFMTAQAFSQAREAVAVIPEGT
;
A
#
# COMPACT_ATOMS: atom_id res chain seq x y z
N MET A 1 1.04 -17.10 6.29
CA MET A 1 1.14 -15.86 7.07
C MET A 1 2.00 -14.87 6.30
N VAL A 2 1.46 -13.68 6.04
CA VAL A 2 2.18 -12.61 5.34
C VAL A 2 2.40 -11.51 6.37
N VAL A 3 3.65 -11.25 6.70
CA VAL A 3 4.02 -10.17 7.62
C VAL A 3 4.50 -9.02 6.77
N VAL A 4 3.81 -7.90 6.88
CA VAL A 4 4.02 -6.76 6.01
C VAL A 4 4.41 -5.59 6.89
N ASP A 5 5.68 -5.19 6.79
CA ASP A 5 6.19 -3.98 7.42
C ASP A 5 6.12 -2.82 6.43
N ILE A 6 4.91 -2.28 6.28
CA ILE A 6 4.66 -0.99 5.63
C ILE A 6 3.66 -0.20 6.46
N SER A 7 3.94 1.09 6.61
CA SER A 7 2.87 2.05 6.81
C SER A 7 1.93 1.97 5.58
N PRO A 8 0.61 1.74 5.76
CA PRO A 8 -0.35 1.67 4.65
C PRO A 8 -0.56 3.02 3.96
N ILE A 9 0.11 4.07 4.44
CA ILE A 9 0.07 5.40 3.89
C ILE A 9 1.03 5.42 2.69
N SER A 10 0.64 6.07 1.59
CA SER A 10 1.60 6.55 0.60
C SER A 10 2.76 7.19 1.36
N THR A 11 4.02 6.93 1.01
CA THR A 11 5.11 7.71 1.61
C THR A 11 4.87 9.15 1.18
N VAL A 12 4.32 9.99 2.06
CA VAL A 12 4.00 11.38 1.77
C VAL A 12 5.05 12.30 2.37
N GLY A 13 5.29 13.45 1.73
CA GLY A 13 6.28 14.44 2.15
C GLY A 13 7.73 14.12 1.75
N LEU A 14 8.69 14.51 2.60
CA LEU A 14 10.15 14.51 2.39
C LEU A 14 10.72 13.30 1.65
N LEU A 15 10.16 12.09 1.80
CA LEU A 15 10.64 10.88 1.13
C LEU A 15 10.42 10.89 -0.39
N ASN A 16 9.33 11.47 -0.89
CA ASN A 16 9.05 11.57 -2.33
C ASN A 16 9.90 12.65 -3.03
N ASP A 17 10.42 13.63 -2.30
CA ASP A 17 11.44 14.55 -2.82
C ASP A 17 12.85 13.96 -2.66
N PHE A 18 13.10 13.32 -1.51
CA PHE A 18 14.39 12.77 -1.14
C PHE A 18 14.87 11.66 -2.08
N PHE A 19 14.07 10.60 -2.30
CA PHE A 19 14.52 9.45 -3.07
C PHE A 19 14.81 9.77 -4.56
N PRO A 20 13.98 10.55 -5.28
CA PRO A 20 14.32 10.99 -6.63
C PRO A 20 15.62 11.78 -6.68
N ARG A 21 15.82 12.73 -5.76
CA ARG A 21 17.07 13.52 -5.67
C ARG A 21 18.27 12.64 -5.35
N LEU A 22 18.12 11.67 -4.46
CA LEU A 22 19.15 10.69 -4.15
C LEU A 22 19.48 9.82 -5.37
N LEU A 23 18.48 9.30 -6.08
CA LEU A 23 18.69 8.48 -7.27
C LEU A 23 19.37 9.28 -8.39
N GLU A 24 18.99 10.55 -8.61
CA GLU A 24 19.71 11.42 -9.54
C GLU A 24 21.15 11.66 -9.10
N LEU A 25 21.40 11.90 -7.81
CA LEU A 25 22.76 12.04 -7.29
C LEU A 25 23.57 10.75 -7.51
N MET A 26 22.99 9.58 -7.24
CA MET A 26 23.62 8.29 -7.45
C MET A 26 24.05 8.10 -8.91
N LYS A 27 23.27 8.56 -9.88
CA LYS A 27 23.63 8.52 -11.32
C LYS A 27 24.86 9.36 -11.66
N THR A 28 25.15 10.42 -10.89
CA THR A 28 26.34 11.28 -11.11
C THR A 28 27.65 10.68 -10.59
N ILE A 29 27.60 9.52 -9.93
CA ILE A 29 28.78 8.86 -9.36
C ILE A 29 29.38 7.93 -10.41
N ASP A 30 30.49 8.37 -11.00
CA ASP A 30 31.30 7.56 -11.90
C ASP A 30 32.27 6.67 -11.09
N PHE A 31 32.22 5.37 -11.37
CA PHE A 31 33.05 4.35 -10.73
C PHE A 31 34.17 3.83 -11.65
N THR A 32 34.33 4.41 -12.84
CA THR A 32 35.29 3.96 -13.85
C THR A 32 36.71 3.90 -13.29
N GLY A 33 37.35 2.73 -13.39
CA GLY A 33 38.73 2.52 -12.94
C GLY A 33 38.93 2.48 -11.42
N LEU A 34 37.86 2.47 -10.62
CA LEU A 34 37.95 2.42 -9.16
C LEU A 34 37.89 0.99 -8.63
N ASP A 35 38.65 0.72 -7.57
CA ASP A 35 38.42 -0.44 -6.71
C ASP A 35 37.22 -0.21 -5.77
N LEU A 36 36.73 -1.29 -5.14
CA LEU A 36 35.54 -1.23 -4.28
C LEU A 36 35.70 -0.24 -3.12
N GLY A 37 36.88 -0.17 -2.51
CA GLY A 37 37.14 0.73 -1.38
C GLY A 37 37.09 2.20 -1.82
N LYS A 38 37.78 2.53 -2.91
CA LYS A 38 37.78 3.88 -3.50
C LYS A 38 36.39 4.28 -3.99
N GLY A 39 35.66 3.36 -4.63
CA GLY A 39 34.29 3.60 -5.09
C GLY A 39 33.35 3.97 -3.93
N ARG A 40 33.41 3.23 -2.82
CA ARG A 40 32.63 3.53 -1.60
C ARG A 40 33.02 4.86 -0.97
N THR A 41 34.31 5.17 -0.89
CA THR A 41 34.81 6.45 -0.37
C THR A 41 34.35 7.63 -1.23
N LEU A 42 34.45 7.52 -2.56
CA LEU A 42 33.98 8.54 -3.50
C LEU A 42 32.47 8.77 -3.36
N ALA A 43 31.68 7.69 -3.34
CA ALA A 43 30.24 7.78 -3.20
C ALA A 43 29.86 8.46 -1.87
N LYS A 44 30.50 8.06 -0.76
CA LYS A 44 30.29 8.68 0.56
C LYS A 44 30.56 10.19 0.51
N ALA A 45 31.69 10.60 -0.05
CA ALA A 45 32.07 12.00 -0.14
C ALA A 45 31.08 12.82 -0.97
N LYS A 46 30.68 12.34 -2.15
CA LYS A 46 29.69 13.00 -3.01
C LYS A 46 28.31 13.10 -2.34
N ILE A 47 27.87 12.03 -1.67
CA ILE A 47 26.58 12.03 -0.97
C ILE A 47 26.61 13.00 0.22
N MET A 48 27.67 13.03 1.02
CA MET A 48 27.81 14.00 2.12
C MET A 48 27.84 15.44 1.60
N ALA A 49 28.57 15.72 0.52
CA ALA A 49 28.67 17.06 -0.07
C ALA A 49 27.32 17.59 -0.60
N SER A 50 26.39 16.70 -0.98
CA SER A 50 25.05 17.09 -1.42
C SER A 50 24.15 17.61 -0.30
N GLY A 51 24.51 17.36 0.96
CA GLY A 51 23.67 17.67 2.12
C GLY A 51 22.40 16.81 2.25
N LEU A 52 22.13 15.90 1.32
CA LEU A 52 20.91 15.05 1.33
C LEU A 52 20.87 14.09 2.52
N ILE A 53 22.02 13.52 2.91
CA ILE A 53 22.10 12.50 3.95
C ILE A 53 23.13 12.92 4.99
N GLN A 54 22.67 13.10 6.22
CA GLN A 54 23.53 13.38 7.37
C GLN A 54 23.57 12.23 8.39
N HIS A 55 22.65 11.26 8.29
CA HIS A 55 22.62 10.11 9.19
C HIS A 55 23.54 8.98 8.71
N GLU A 56 24.47 8.56 9.57
CA GLU A 56 25.48 7.54 9.26
C GLU A 56 24.87 6.18 8.88
N ALA A 57 23.79 5.77 9.55
CA ALA A 57 23.12 4.50 9.26
C ALA A 57 22.53 4.44 7.84
N LEU A 58 21.92 5.54 7.39
CA LEU A 58 21.36 5.66 6.04
C LEU A 58 22.47 5.74 4.98
N MET A 59 23.54 6.48 5.28
CA MET A 59 24.73 6.52 4.44
C MET A 59 25.33 5.12 4.25
N HIS A 60 25.50 4.37 5.34
CA HIS A 60 26.01 3.00 5.30
C HIS A 60 25.08 2.09 4.49
N PHE A 61 23.75 2.19 4.69
CA PHE A 61 22.76 1.45 3.92
C PHE A 61 22.89 1.67 2.40
N ILE A 62 23.07 2.91 1.97
CA ILE A 62 23.21 3.24 0.54
C ILE A 62 24.55 2.75 0.00
N ILE A 63 25.66 2.98 0.71
CA ILE A 63 27.00 2.55 0.27
C ILE A 63 27.10 1.02 0.16
N MET A 64 26.35 0.26 0.97
CA MET A 64 26.27 -1.20 0.84
C MET A 64 25.71 -1.67 -0.51
N ASN A 65 25.04 -0.80 -1.27
CA ASN A 65 24.61 -1.10 -2.64
C ASN A 65 25.73 -0.97 -3.68
N ILE A 66 26.96 -0.63 -3.28
CA ILE A 66 28.11 -0.61 -4.17
C ILE A 66 28.82 -1.96 -4.07
N GLY A 67 28.98 -2.61 -5.22
CA GLY A 67 29.58 -3.92 -5.36
C GLY A 67 30.24 -4.12 -6.72
N LYS A 68 30.71 -5.35 -6.95
CA LYS A 68 31.28 -5.78 -8.22
C LYS A 68 30.16 -6.31 -9.12
N ARG A 69 30.03 -5.74 -10.31
CA ARG A 69 29.06 -6.14 -11.34
C ARG A 69 29.56 -7.37 -12.11
N ARG A 70 28.69 -7.93 -12.96
CA ARG A 70 28.99 -9.15 -13.74
C ARG A 70 30.10 -8.97 -14.78
N ASP A 71 30.35 -7.74 -15.20
CA ASP A 71 31.43 -7.34 -16.11
C ASP A 71 32.73 -6.99 -15.36
N ASP A 72 32.84 -7.39 -14.10
CA ASP A 72 33.93 -7.10 -13.18
C ASP A 72 34.14 -5.62 -12.83
N THR A 73 33.28 -4.71 -13.32
CA THR A 73 33.33 -3.29 -12.96
C THR A 73 32.72 -3.06 -11.57
N ILE A 74 33.11 -1.96 -10.92
CA ILE A 74 32.49 -1.52 -9.66
C ILE A 74 31.33 -0.58 -9.98
N GLY A 75 30.24 -0.68 -9.22
CA GLY A 75 29.18 0.31 -9.28
C GLY A 75 28.00 -0.03 -8.40
N TRP A 76 26.90 0.69 -8.61
CA TRP A 76 25.62 0.36 -7.98
C TRP A 76 25.14 -1.02 -8.43
N MET A 77 24.78 -1.85 -7.45
CA MET A 77 24.18 -3.18 -7.64
C MET A 77 22.68 -3.09 -7.95
N CYS A 78 22.07 -1.95 -7.66
CA CYS A 78 20.73 -1.63 -8.13
C CYS A 78 20.76 -0.89 -9.48
N ASN A 79 19.71 -1.07 -10.28
CA ASN A 79 19.53 -0.35 -11.54
C ASN A 79 18.96 1.04 -11.26
N VAL A 80 19.84 1.99 -10.95
CA VAL A 80 19.47 3.35 -10.53
C VAL A 80 18.58 4.04 -11.57
N ASP A 81 18.86 3.88 -12.87
CA ASP A 81 18.09 4.49 -13.94
C ASP A 81 16.65 3.99 -13.97
N VAL A 82 16.44 2.68 -13.86
CA VAL A 82 15.09 2.09 -13.86
C VAL A 82 14.35 2.43 -12.56
N LEU A 83 15.03 2.40 -11.42
CA LEU A 83 14.41 2.79 -10.14
C LEU A 83 13.97 4.26 -10.17
N ARG A 84 14.76 5.13 -10.80
CA ARG A 84 14.43 6.55 -10.95
C ARG A 84 13.25 6.77 -11.89
N SER A 85 13.23 6.11 -13.04
CA SER A 85 12.14 6.27 -14.03
C SER A 85 10.81 5.68 -13.56
N HIS A 86 10.85 4.67 -12.69
CA HIS A 86 9.67 4.02 -12.13
C HIS A 86 9.37 4.45 -10.68
N PHE A 87 10.06 5.47 -10.15
CA PHE A 87 9.90 5.85 -8.74
C PHE A 87 8.46 6.20 -8.38
N ASP A 88 7.71 6.84 -9.28
CA ASP A 88 6.29 7.17 -9.03
C ASP A 88 5.43 5.92 -8.80
N ILE A 89 5.73 4.83 -9.51
CA ILE A 89 5.06 3.53 -9.31
C ILE A 89 5.49 2.91 -7.99
N ILE A 90 6.77 3.01 -7.63
CA ILE A 90 7.31 2.49 -6.37
C ILE A 90 6.74 3.26 -5.18
N ALA A 91 6.65 4.59 -5.25
CA ALA A 91 6.21 5.45 -4.16
C ALA A 91 4.70 5.34 -3.88
N LYS A 92 3.90 5.13 -4.92
CA LYS A 92 2.43 4.98 -4.79
C LYS A 92 2.04 3.60 -4.27
N PHE A 93 0.94 3.57 -3.52
CA PHE A 93 0.26 2.31 -3.25
C PHE A 93 -0.21 1.71 -4.60
N PRO A 94 -0.16 0.39 -4.80
CA PRO A 94 -0.56 -0.20 -6.07
C PRO A 94 -1.98 0.22 -6.46
N ASP A 95 -2.12 0.83 -7.63
CA ASP A 95 -3.42 1.11 -8.22
C ASP A 95 -3.96 -0.18 -8.85
N MET A 96 -5.06 -0.69 -8.29
CA MET A 96 -5.77 -1.87 -8.79
C MET A 96 -6.95 -1.49 -9.69
N SER A 97 -7.22 -0.20 -9.90
CA SER A 97 -8.31 0.27 -10.75
C SER A 97 -7.99 0.00 -12.23
N GLY A 98 -8.94 -0.59 -12.96
CA GLY A 98 -8.79 -0.89 -14.39
C GLY A 98 -7.94 -2.13 -14.76
N GLN A 99 -7.28 -2.79 -13.80
CA GLN A 99 -6.62 -4.09 -14.03
C GLN A 99 -7.53 -5.24 -13.58
N THR A 100 -8.60 -5.48 -14.34
CA THR A 100 -9.56 -6.58 -14.08
C THR A 100 -9.03 -7.97 -14.44
N THR A 101 -7.77 -8.08 -14.83
CA THR A 101 -7.14 -9.36 -15.19
C THR A 101 -5.70 -9.37 -14.72
N VAL A 102 -5.39 -10.09 -13.64
CA VAL A 102 -3.99 -10.29 -13.24
C VAL A 102 -3.50 -11.69 -13.53
N PHE A 103 -4.36 -12.71 -13.67
CA PHE A 103 -3.88 -14.02 -14.09
C PHE A 103 -4.89 -14.78 -14.93
N HIS A 104 -4.50 -15.09 -16.17
CA HIS A 104 -5.23 -16.05 -16.97
C HIS A 104 -4.31 -16.80 -17.97
N ASN A 105 -4.42 -18.13 -17.97
CA ASN A 105 -3.73 -19.18 -18.75
C ASN A 105 -2.27 -19.54 -18.40
N TRP A 106 -2.08 -20.68 -17.71
CA TRP A 106 -0.89 -21.52 -17.91
C TRP A 106 -1.21 -23.02 -17.74
N SER A 107 -1.18 -23.77 -18.84
CA SER A 107 -1.04 -25.23 -18.84
C SER A 107 -0.07 -25.65 -19.95
N ASN A 108 1.04 -26.28 -19.57
CA ASN A 108 1.66 -27.41 -20.28
C ASN A 108 2.94 -27.88 -19.57
N SER A 109 2.78 -28.81 -18.63
CA SER A 109 3.76 -29.87 -18.36
C SER A 109 3.06 -30.93 -17.49
N SER A 110 2.45 -31.91 -18.15
CA SER A 110 1.94 -33.12 -17.52
C SER A 110 3.13 -33.97 -17.07
N LYS A 111 3.45 -33.90 -15.77
CA LYS A 111 3.91 -35.00 -14.91
C LYS A 111 4.36 -34.42 -13.57
N LEU A 112 3.79 -34.98 -12.50
CA LEU A 112 4.07 -34.73 -11.08
C LEU A 112 3.56 -33.37 -10.57
N LEU A 113 2.41 -33.40 -9.88
CA LEU A 113 2.08 -32.64 -8.66
C LEU A 113 0.61 -32.93 -8.28
N PRO A 114 0.26 -33.20 -7.00
CA PRO A 114 -1.10 -33.60 -6.62
C PRO A 114 -2.09 -32.43 -6.70
N ALA A 115 -3.11 -32.58 -7.54
CA ALA A 115 -4.51 -32.09 -7.52
C ALA A 115 -4.94 -30.71 -6.94
N PHE A 116 -4.06 -29.79 -6.53
CA PHE A 116 -4.46 -28.51 -5.91
C PHE A 116 -4.16 -27.24 -6.72
N THR A 117 -3.88 -27.35 -8.01
CA THR A 117 -3.46 -26.21 -8.86
C THR A 117 -4.17 -26.09 -10.21
N THR A 118 -5.14 -26.96 -10.53
CA THR A 118 -5.50 -27.20 -11.94
C THR A 118 -6.78 -26.51 -12.46
N ARG A 119 -7.32 -25.47 -11.79
CA ARG A 119 -8.56 -24.85 -12.35
C ARG A 119 -8.79 -23.36 -12.11
N LEU A 120 -7.75 -22.61 -11.82
CA LEU A 120 -7.78 -21.18 -12.09
C LEU A 120 -6.77 -20.91 -13.19
N LEU A 121 -6.99 -19.85 -13.96
CA LEU A 121 -6.20 -19.40 -15.10
C LEU A 121 -6.66 -19.96 -16.46
N SER A 122 -7.79 -19.49 -17.01
CA SER A 122 -8.01 -19.43 -18.47
C SER A 122 -8.76 -18.20 -18.99
N SER A 123 -8.05 -17.34 -19.75
CA SER A 123 -8.48 -16.15 -20.56
C SER A 123 -7.94 -14.73 -20.19
N THR A 124 -6.82 -14.35 -20.85
CA THR A 124 -6.35 -12.98 -21.15
C THR A 124 -5.47 -12.20 -20.14
N SER A 125 -4.15 -12.45 -20.12
CA SER A 125 -3.16 -11.43 -20.51
C SER A 125 -1.80 -12.07 -20.82
N GLU A 126 -1.33 -11.90 -22.06
CA GLU A 126 0.00 -12.33 -22.50
C GLU A 126 1.08 -11.34 -22.00
N ASN A 127 2.19 -11.88 -21.50
CA ASN A 127 3.53 -11.27 -21.37
C ASN A 127 3.78 -10.16 -20.33
N ALA A 128 3.87 -10.53 -19.05
CA ALA A 128 4.76 -9.83 -18.12
C ALA A 128 6.14 -10.51 -18.10
N GLU A 129 7.18 -9.84 -18.58
CA GLU A 129 8.56 -10.35 -18.58
C GLU A 129 9.03 -10.62 -17.13
N THR A 130 9.35 -11.88 -16.83
CA THR A 130 9.87 -12.30 -15.52
C THR A 130 11.38 -12.44 -15.55
N VAL A 131 12.03 -12.06 -14.45
CA VAL A 131 13.48 -12.18 -14.31
C VAL A 131 13.86 -13.32 -13.37
N ASP A 132 15.09 -13.81 -13.48
CA ASP A 132 15.63 -14.74 -12.50
C ASP A 132 16.11 -13.96 -11.28
N LEU A 133 15.51 -14.28 -10.12
CA LEU A 133 15.86 -13.68 -8.85
C LEU A 133 17.03 -14.42 -8.20
N ALA A 134 18.01 -13.66 -7.74
CA ALA A 134 19.05 -14.14 -6.83
C ALA A 134 18.50 -14.21 -5.41
N TYR A 135 18.96 -15.19 -4.64
CA TYR A 135 18.52 -15.39 -3.27
C TYR A 135 19.63 -16.03 -2.43
N ALA A 136 19.50 -15.91 -1.11
CA ALA A 136 20.30 -16.63 -0.13
C ALA A 136 19.36 -17.53 0.67
N SER A 137 19.70 -18.82 0.76
CA SER A 137 18.95 -19.82 1.53
C SER A 137 19.67 -20.09 2.86
N TYR A 138 18.91 -20.17 3.94
CA TYR A 138 19.37 -20.54 5.28
C TYR A 138 18.54 -21.73 5.74
N GLU A 139 19.18 -22.90 5.75
CA GLU A 139 18.58 -24.19 6.09
C GLU A 139 19.61 -25.10 6.77
N SER A 140 19.14 -26.09 7.51
CA SER A 140 19.99 -27.09 8.15
C SER A 140 20.48 -28.11 7.12
N THR A 141 21.72 -28.56 7.23
CA THR A 141 22.40 -29.44 6.25
C THR A 141 22.28 -30.93 6.57
N GLY A 142 21.54 -31.31 7.62
CA GLY A 142 21.28 -32.71 7.95
C GLY A 142 20.01 -33.21 7.28
N ASP A 143 19.93 -34.51 6.97
CA ASP A 143 18.78 -35.21 6.37
C ASP A 143 17.50 -35.23 7.24
N ASP A 144 17.47 -34.44 8.31
CA ASP A 144 16.31 -34.29 9.18
C ASP A 144 15.32 -33.34 8.48
N ASP A 145 14.46 -33.92 7.63
CA ASP A 145 13.40 -33.23 6.87
C ASP A 145 12.28 -32.65 7.77
N SER A 146 12.51 -32.60 9.09
CA SER A 146 11.63 -31.96 10.07
C SER A 146 11.76 -30.44 10.03
N THR A 147 11.45 -29.82 8.88
CA THR A 147 11.27 -28.36 8.83
C THR A 147 10.09 -27.98 9.71
N SER A 148 10.31 -27.13 10.72
CA SER A 148 9.28 -26.75 11.71
C SER A 148 8.31 -25.67 11.18
N GLY A 149 7.78 -25.89 9.96
CA GLY A 149 6.80 -25.04 9.29
C GLY A 149 7.19 -24.64 7.85
N PRO A 150 6.28 -23.97 7.12
CA PRO A 150 6.53 -23.61 5.72
C PRO A 150 7.76 -22.70 5.59
N PRO A 151 8.51 -22.68 4.48
CA PRO A 151 9.62 -21.74 4.30
C PRO A 151 9.19 -20.28 4.42
N LEU A 152 10.10 -19.41 4.87
CA LEU A 152 9.91 -17.97 4.95
C LEU A 152 10.67 -17.28 3.82
N ILE A 153 9.96 -16.59 2.93
CA ILE A 153 10.54 -15.70 1.93
C ILE A 153 10.64 -14.29 2.51
N ILE A 154 11.78 -13.64 2.38
CA ILE A 154 12.01 -12.26 2.83
C ILE A 154 12.25 -11.35 1.62
N LEU A 155 11.43 -10.31 1.50
CA LEU A 155 11.47 -9.29 0.44
C LEU A 155 11.90 -7.94 1.02
N HIS A 156 13.01 -7.41 0.53
CA HIS A 156 13.58 -6.14 1.00
C HIS A 156 12.86 -4.89 0.44
N GLY A 157 13.14 -3.73 1.04
CA GLY A 157 12.65 -2.43 0.58
C GLY A 157 13.48 -1.82 -0.57
N LEU A 158 13.09 -0.62 -1.02
CA LEU A 158 13.83 0.12 -2.05
C LEU A 158 15.29 0.35 -1.60
N LEU A 159 16.26 0.20 -2.53
CA LEU A 159 17.71 0.22 -2.26
C LEU A 159 18.18 -0.84 -1.25
N GLY A 160 17.38 -1.87 -1.00
CA GLY A 160 17.78 -3.04 -0.23
C GLY A 160 18.37 -4.16 -1.09
N SER A 161 18.79 -5.21 -0.42
CA SER A 161 19.26 -6.48 -0.98
C SER A 161 19.05 -7.61 0.02
N LYS A 162 19.19 -8.86 -0.43
CA LYS A 162 19.21 -10.07 0.40
C LYS A 162 20.26 -10.00 1.52
N ASN A 163 21.37 -9.29 1.29
CA ASN A 163 22.47 -9.18 2.24
C ASN A 163 22.08 -8.40 3.50
N ASN A 164 21.15 -7.44 3.38
CA ASN A 164 20.65 -6.68 4.53
C ASN A 164 19.91 -7.58 5.56
N TRP A 165 19.42 -8.74 5.10
CA TRP A 165 18.64 -9.66 5.91
C TRP A 165 19.45 -10.85 6.45
N ASN A 166 20.77 -10.90 6.23
CA ASN A 166 21.59 -12.06 6.59
C ASN A 166 21.51 -12.42 8.09
N SER A 167 21.84 -11.47 8.96
CA SER A 167 21.82 -11.69 10.42
C SER A 167 20.42 -12.06 10.92
N MET A 168 19.39 -11.38 10.41
CA MET A 168 18.00 -11.64 10.76
C MET A 168 17.54 -13.03 10.29
N SER A 169 17.91 -13.42 9.07
CA SER A 169 17.54 -14.72 8.50
C SER A 169 18.16 -15.88 9.26
N LYS A 170 19.44 -15.74 9.64
CA LYS A 170 20.11 -16.70 10.52
C LYS A 170 19.46 -16.77 11.90
N ALA A 171 19.06 -15.63 12.48
CA ALA A 171 18.36 -15.61 13.76
C ALA A 171 17.00 -16.31 13.66
N ILE A 172 16.18 -15.96 12.67
CA ILE A 172 14.87 -16.59 12.44
C ILE A 172 15.02 -18.09 12.20
N HIS A 173 15.97 -18.52 11.36
CA HIS A 173 16.22 -19.94 11.11
C HIS A 173 16.59 -20.66 12.42
N ARG A 174 17.54 -20.12 13.20
CA ARG A 174 17.95 -20.72 14.49
C ARG A 174 16.81 -20.82 15.49
N THR A 175 15.96 -19.80 15.59
CA THR A 175 14.87 -19.77 16.56
C THR A 175 13.68 -20.63 16.14
N THR A 176 13.39 -20.73 14.84
CA THR A 176 12.16 -21.37 14.34
C THR A 176 12.40 -22.70 13.64
N GLY A 177 13.63 -23.04 13.27
CA GLY A 177 13.95 -24.20 12.42
C GLY A 177 13.45 -24.11 10.98
N ARG A 178 12.76 -23.02 10.59
CA ARG A 178 12.18 -22.86 9.25
C ARG A 178 13.27 -22.53 8.23
N LYS A 179 13.17 -23.07 7.01
CA LYS A 179 13.96 -22.59 5.86
C LYS A 179 13.67 -21.11 5.63
N VAL A 180 14.70 -20.28 5.57
CA VAL A 180 14.58 -18.84 5.31
C VAL A 180 15.26 -18.51 3.99
N ILE A 181 14.58 -17.79 3.11
CA ILE A 181 15.06 -17.39 1.79
C ILE A 181 14.98 -15.87 1.69
N SER A 182 16.13 -15.19 1.71
CA SER A 182 16.20 -13.75 1.42
C SER A 182 16.41 -13.53 -0.06
N VAL A 183 15.60 -12.67 -0.68
CA VAL A 183 15.56 -12.50 -2.14
C VAL A 183 16.02 -11.11 -2.52
N ASP A 184 16.86 -11.01 -3.56
CA ASP A 184 17.09 -9.75 -4.26
C ASP A 184 15.93 -9.51 -5.22
N ALA A 185 15.23 -8.38 -5.11
CA ALA A 185 14.19 -8.01 -6.07
C ALA A 185 14.79 -7.74 -7.47
N ARG A 186 13.97 -7.75 -8.52
CA ARG A 186 14.41 -7.26 -9.84
C ARG A 186 15.04 -5.87 -9.69
N ASN A 187 16.04 -5.59 -10.52
CA ASN A 187 16.80 -4.32 -10.47
C ASN A 187 17.55 -4.05 -9.15
N HIS A 188 17.75 -5.07 -8.31
CA HIS A 188 18.52 -4.98 -7.06
C HIS A 188 19.50 -6.14 -6.94
N GLY A 189 20.59 -5.92 -6.21
CA GLY A 189 21.58 -6.95 -5.88
C GLY A 189 22.05 -7.74 -7.09
N ASP A 190 22.04 -9.08 -6.97
CA ASP A 190 22.54 -9.99 -8.01
C ASP A 190 21.43 -10.47 -8.97
N SER A 191 20.18 -10.09 -8.70
CA SER A 191 19.03 -10.39 -9.56
C SER A 191 19.18 -9.72 -10.91
N ARG A 192 18.63 -10.35 -11.96
CA ARG A 192 18.69 -9.79 -13.31
C ARG A 192 17.96 -8.44 -13.37
N HIS A 193 18.59 -7.48 -14.03
CA HIS A 193 18.02 -6.16 -14.27
C HIS A 193 17.10 -6.21 -15.52
N SER A 194 16.04 -5.41 -15.50
CA SER A 194 15.05 -5.26 -16.57
C SER A 194 14.62 -3.80 -16.66
N ALA A 195 14.24 -3.35 -17.85
CA ALA A 195 13.67 -2.03 -18.06
C ALA A 195 12.32 -1.84 -17.33
N GLN A 196 11.62 -2.93 -17.00
CA GLN A 196 10.30 -2.91 -16.38
C GLN A 196 10.37 -3.05 -14.87
N HIS A 197 9.63 -2.19 -14.15
CA HIS A 197 9.54 -2.26 -12.69
C HIS A 197 8.15 -1.90 -12.17
N SER A 198 7.38 -2.91 -11.74
CA SER A 198 6.09 -2.73 -11.06
C SER A 198 5.85 -3.82 -10.02
N TYR A 199 4.85 -3.64 -9.16
CA TYR A 199 4.49 -4.64 -8.16
C TYR A 199 3.96 -5.95 -8.76
N ILE A 200 3.22 -5.88 -9.87
CA ILE A 200 2.77 -7.07 -10.62
C ILE A 200 3.97 -7.88 -11.12
N HIS A 201 4.91 -7.18 -11.77
CA HIS A 201 6.16 -7.74 -12.25
C HIS A 201 6.96 -8.43 -11.14
N MET A 202 7.14 -7.77 -9.99
CA MET A 202 7.82 -8.36 -8.84
C MET A 202 7.07 -9.58 -8.28
N ALA A 203 5.74 -9.54 -8.21
CA ALA A 203 4.94 -10.68 -7.77
C ALA A 203 5.10 -11.89 -8.70
N HIS A 204 5.17 -11.67 -10.02
CA HIS A 204 5.44 -12.73 -11.00
C HIS A 204 6.84 -13.32 -10.85
N ASP A 205 7.85 -12.50 -10.54
CA ASP A 205 9.20 -13.02 -10.29
C ASP A 205 9.24 -13.92 -9.06
N ILE A 206 8.52 -13.55 -7.98
CA ILE A 206 8.38 -14.40 -6.80
C ILE A 206 7.68 -15.71 -7.15
N MET A 207 6.61 -15.67 -7.95
CA MET A 207 5.94 -16.88 -8.41
C MET A 207 6.88 -17.79 -9.21
N LYS A 208 7.68 -17.22 -10.13
CA LYS A 208 8.71 -17.94 -10.89
C LYS A 208 9.76 -18.55 -9.97
N LEU A 209 10.22 -17.82 -8.95
CA LEU A 209 11.16 -18.32 -7.95
C LEU A 209 10.58 -19.49 -7.17
N LEU A 210 9.34 -19.38 -6.66
CA LEU A 210 8.70 -20.46 -5.90
C LEU A 210 8.54 -21.72 -6.73
N LYS A 211 8.19 -21.59 -8.01
CA LYS A 211 8.13 -22.72 -8.95
C LYS A 211 9.51 -23.35 -9.15
N LYS A 212 10.55 -22.54 -9.34
CA LYS A 212 11.94 -23.01 -9.49
C LYS A 212 12.43 -23.76 -8.25
N LEU A 213 11.97 -23.38 -7.06
CA LEU A 213 12.32 -24.00 -5.79
C LEU A 213 11.34 -25.11 -5.35
N GLU A 214 10.34 -25.42 -6.18
CA GLU A 214 9.30 -26.41 -5.91
C GLU A 214 8.54 -26.16 -4.58
N LEU A 215 8.39 -24.89 -4.19
CA LEU A 215 7.74 -24.49 -2.95
C LEU A 215 6.26 -24.18 -3.17
N SER A 216 5.38 -25.05 -2.65
CA SER A 216 3.93 -24.91 -2.77
C SER A 216 3.28 -24.10 -1.64
N LYS A 217 3.92 -24.04 -0.46
CA LYS A 217 3.44 -23.34 0.73
C LYS A 217 4.56 -22.55 1.39
N VAL A 218 4.40 -21.23 1.47
CA VAL A 218 5.39 -20.32 2.06
C VAL A 218 4.72 -19.28 2.97
N SER A 219 5.48 -18.73 3.90
CA SER A 219 5.19 -17.41 4.48
C SER A 219 6.04 -16.36 3.78
N ILE A 220 5.54 -15.13 3.69
CA ILE A 220 6.28 -14.01 3.12
C ILE A 220 6.39 -12.90 4.15
N LEU A 221 7.61 -12.40 4.37
CA LEU A 221 7.91 -11.19 5.12
C LEU A 221 8.35 -10.13 4.12
N GLY A 222 7.64 -9.02 4.03
CA GLY A 222 7.99 -7.93 3.12
C GLY A 222 8.17 -6.62 3.86
N HIS A 223 9.24 -5.88 3.54
CA HIS A 223 9.50 -4.54 4.08
C HIS A 223 9.36 -3.49 2.97
N SER A 224 8.64 -2.40 3.22
CA SER A 224 8.47 -1.28 2.26
C SER A 224 7.99 -1.77 0.88
N MET A 225 8.77 -1.53 -0.19
CA MET A 225 8.57 -2.07 -1.54
C MET A 225 8.29 -3.59 -1.53
N GLY A 226 9.07 -4.37 -0.79
CA GLY A 226 8.87 -5.81 -0.63
C GLY A 226 7.56 -6.17 0.07
N GLY A 227 7.08 -5.31 0.98
CA GLY A 227 5.78 -5.43 1.63
C GLY A 227 4.64 -5.30 0.62
N ARG A 228 4.68 -4.26 -0.23
CA ARG A 228 3.69 -4.05 -1.29
C ARG A 228 3.71 -5.19 -2.32
N THR A 229 4.90 -5.69 -2.69
CA THR A 229 5.03 -6.89 -3.53
C THR A 229 4.39 -8.11 -2.87
N ALA A 230 4.64 -8.34 -1.57
CA ALA A 230 4.05 -9.46 -0.84
C ALA A 230 2.52 -9.37 -0.79
N MET A 231 1.98 -8.15 -0.63
CA MET A 231 0.54 -7.91 -0.69
C MET A 231 -0.03 -8.25 -2.05
N ILE A 232 0.53 -7.71 -3.13
CA ILE A 232 0.08 -8.01 -4.50
C ILE A 232 0.16 -9.50 -4.80
N PHE A 233 1.27 -10.15 -4.46
CA PHE A 233 1.43 -11.60 -4.63
C PHE A 233 0.36 -12.40 -3.90
N SER A 234 -0.04 -11.97 -2.70
CA SER A 234 -1.04 -12.66 -1.89
C SER A 234 -2.47 -12.38 -2.36
N MET A 235 -2.76 -11.13 -2.72
CA MET A 235 -4.08 -10.67 -3.17
C MET A 235 -4.45 -11.23 -4.53
N ALA A 236 -3.47 -11.33 -5.45
CA ALA A 236 -3.60 -12.02 -6.74
C ALA A 236 -4.38 -13.33 -6.62
N ARG A 237 -3.90 -14.23 -5.74
CA ARG A 237 -4.51 -15.55 -5.52
C ARG A 237 -5.94 -15.46 -4.95
N LEU A 238 -6.24 -14.43 -4.16
CA LEU A 238 -7.56 -14.23 -3.57
C LEU A 238 -8.55 -13.67 -4.58
N PHE A 239 -8.13 -12.72 -5.42
CA PHE A 239 -8.98 -12.20 -6.48
C PHE A 239 -9.30 -13.24 -7.54
N ASP A 240 -8.30 -14.04 -7.92
CA ASP A 240 -8.49 -15.20 -8.79
C ASP A 240 -9.52 -16.16 -8.15
N ALA A 241 -9.36 -16.47 -6.85
CA ALA A 241 -10.29 -17.33 -6.12
C ALA A 241 -11.73 -16.79 -6.14
N MET A 242 -11.90 -15.49 -5.93
CA MET A 242 -13.18 -14.82 -5.99
C MET A 242 -13.76 -14.84 -7.41
N ALA A 243 -12.96 -14.54 -8.43
CA ALA A 243 -13.40 -14.54 -9.84
C ALA A 243 -13.85 -15.92 -10.31
N ALA A 244 -13.27 -17.00 -9.77
CA ALA A 244 -13.67 -18.37 -10.07
C ALA A 244 -15.03 -18.77 -9.46
N VAL A 245 -15.55 -18.02 -8.48
CA VAL A 245 -16.85 -18.31 -7.86
C VAL A 245 -17.97 -17.94 -8.81
N SER A 246 -18.77 -18.94 -9.18
CA SER A 246 -19.97 -18.76 -10.00
C SER A 246 -21.23 -18.91 -9.17
N ILE A 247 -22.12 -17.92 -9.24
CA ILE A 247 -23.40 -17.93 -8.52
C ILE A 247 -24.53 -17.63 -9.49
N ARG A 248 -25.50 -18.54 -9.56
CA ARG A 248 -26.75 -18.35 -10.32
C ARG A 248 -27.54 -17.15 -9.79
N SER A 249 -28.15 -16.39 -10.70
CA SER A 249 -29.05 -15.29 -10.34
C SER A 249 -30.37 -15.79 -9.73
N GLY A 250 -31.09 -14.89 -9.04
CA GLY A 250 -32.45 -15.15 -8.55
C GLY A 250 -32.55 -16.09 -7.34
N ILE A 251 -31.45 -16.33 -6.62
CA ILE A 251 -31.49 -17.02 -5.32
C ILE A 251 -31.43 -16.02 -4.16
N ALA A 252 -31.68 -16.46 -2.94
CA ALA A 252 -31.51 -15.61 -1.76
C ALA A 252 -30.02 -15.44 -1.41
N MET A 253 -29.62 -14.27 -0.90
CA MET A 253 -28.25 -13.96 -0.48
C MET A 253 -27.64 -15.01 0.46
N SER A 254 -28.43 -15.55 1.39
CA SER A 254 -27.98 -16.61 2.32
C SER A 254 -27.53 -17.88 1.57
N LYS A 255 -28.26 -18.26 0.51
CA LYS A 255 -27.94 -19.41 -0.33
C LYS A 255 -26.75 -19.13 -1.25
N ALA A 256 -26.66 -17.91 -1.78
CA ALA A 256 -25.51 -17.45 -2.57
C ALA A 256 -24.21 -17.51 -1.75
N ARG A 257 -24.21 -17.00 -0.52
CA ARG A 257 -23.05 -17.04 0.38
C ARG A 257 -22.60 -18.47 0.71
N LYS A 258 -23.53 -19.40 0.92
CA LYS A 258 -23.21 -20.83 1.12
C LYS A 258 -22.55 -21.45 -0.12
N LEU A 259 -23.07 -21.17 -1.31
CA LEU A 259 -22.48 -21.65 -2.56
C LEU A 259 -21.10 -21.05 -2.82
N ALA A 260 -20.90 -19.78 -2.46
CA ALA A 260 -19.58 -19.15 -2.52
C ALA A 260 -18.60 -19.78 -1.54
N ASP A 261 -19.01 -20.09 -0.30
CA ASP A 261 -18.16 -20.78 0.68
C ASP A 261 -17.71 -22.16 0.19
N GLU A 262 -18.64 -22.98 -0.31
CA GLU A 262 -18.30 -24.31 -0.83
C GLU A 262 -17.30 -24.25 -2.01
N GLN A 263 -17.45 -23.26 -2.89
CA GLN A 263 -16.50 -23.04 -3.98
C GLN A 263 -15.15 -22.53 -3.46
N LEU A 264 -15.14 -21.53 -2.58
CA LEU A 264 -13.92 -20.97 -1.99
C LEU A 264 -13.17 -21.97 -1.12
N LYS A 265 -13.87 -22.93 -0.49
CA LYS A 265 -13.28 -24.00 0.33
C LYS A 265 -12.32 -24.88 -0.48
N THR A 266 -12.55 -25.04 -1.78
CA THR A 266 -11.64 -25.75 -2.68
C THR A 266 -10.33 -24.99 -2.94
N ILE A 267 -10.30 -23.69 -2.62
CA ILE A 267 -9.18 -22.78 -2.93
C ILE A 267 -8.44 -22.34 -1.67
N THR A 268 -9.16 -22.00 -0.61
CA THR A 268 -8.60 -21.61 0.70
C THR A 268 -9.29 -22.33 1.86
N PRO A 269 -8.59 -23.21 2.59
CA PRO A 269 -9.16 -23.95 3.71
C PRO A 269 -9.37 -23.08 4.96
N ASP A 270 -8.84 -21.86 5.00
CA ASP A 270 -9.00 -20.92 6.12
C ASP A 270 -10.43 -20.37 6.19
N VAL A 271 -11.16 -20.77 7.24
CA VAL A 271 -12.56 -20.37 7.49
C VAL A 271 -12.71 -18.86 7.67
N ASN A 272 -11.79 -18.23 8.41
CA ASN A 272 -11.86 -16.80 8.69
C ASN A 272 -11.64 -15.98 7.42
N LEU A 273 -10.67 -16.40 6.60
CA LEU A 273 -10.43 -15.79 5.31
C LEU A 273 -11.63 -15.99 4.37
N ARG A 274 -12.22 -17.19 4.29
CA ARG A 274 -13.43 -17.40 3.47
C ARG A 274 -14.58 -16.52 3.94
N ASN A 275 -14.86 -16.50 5.24
CA ASN A 275 -15.90 -15.65 5.82
C ASN A 275 -15.67 -14.18 5.46
N PHE A 276 -14.43 -13.69 5.61
CA PHE A 276 -14.05 -12.35 5.22
C PHE A 276 -14.30 -12.10 3.72
N LEU A 277 -13.86 -12.99 2.83
CA LEU A 277 -14.10 -12.84 1.39
C LEU A 277 -15.59 -12.80 1.08
N ILE A 278 -16.40 -13.71 1.64
CA ILE A 278 -17.85 -13.82 1.45
C ILE A 278 -18.59 -12.54 1.88
N THR A 279 -18.08 -11.80 2.87
CA THR A 279 -18.66 -10.48 3.22
C THR A 279 -18.58 -9.46 2.07
N ASN A 280 -17.73 -9.70 1.08
CA ASN A 280 -17.58 -8.87 -0.11
C ASN A 280 -18.49 -9.30 -1.26
N LEU A 281 -19.26 -10.37 -1.13
CA LEU A 281 -20.24 -10.78 -2.13
C LEU A 281 -21.49 -9.90 -2.02
N ILE A 282 -21.89 -9.28 -3.12
CA ILE A 282 -23.05 -8.40 -3.21
C ILE A 282 -23.99 -8.84 -4.33
N GLN A 283 -25.27 -8.53 -4.17
CA GLN A 283 -26.29 -8.69 -5.20
C GLN A 283 -26.43 -7.38 -5.96
N THR A 284 -26.42 -7.44 -7.28
CA THR A 284 -26.65 -6.29 -8.16
C THR A 284 -28.14 -5.99 -8.27
N ASN A 285 -28.47 -4.81 -8.80
CA ASN A 285 -29.86 -4.40 -9.08
C ASN A 285 -30.57 -5.32 -10.08
N THR A 286 -29.82 -6.09 -10.88
CA THR A 286 -30.36 -7.07 -11.83
C THR A 286 -30.55 -8.46 -11.20
N GLY A 287 -30.30 -8.60 -9.90
CA GLY A 287 -30.41 -9.86 -9.17
C GLY A 287 -29.26 -10.84 -9.41
N SER A 288 -28.20 -10.42 -10.12
CA SER A 288 -26.95 -11.17 -10.27
C SER A 288 -26.01 -10.92 -9.08
N TYR A 289 -24.92 -11.68 -8.97
CA TYR A 289 -23.94 -11.52 -7.90
C TYR A 289 -22.61 -11.05 -8.44
N THR A 290 -21.96 -10.16 -7.69
CA THR A 290 -20.59 -9.70 -7.97
C THR A 290 -19.83 -9.48 -6.66
N TRP A 291 -18.53 -9.27 -6.77
CA TRP A 291 -17.66 -8.98 -5.63
C TRP A 291 -17.36 -7.48 -5.54
N ARG A 292 -17.47 -6.91 -4.33
CA ARG A 292 -17.17 -5.49 -4.03
C ARG A 292 -15.83 -4.97 -4.56
N PRO A 293 -14.71 -5.74 -4.61
CA PRO A 293 -13.48 -5.32 -5.28
C PRO A 293 -13.61 -4.75 -6.68
N SER A 294 -14.59 -5.22 -7.46
CA SER A 294 -14.86 -4.67 -8.80
C SER A 294 -15.42 -3.23 -8.77
N GLN A 295 -15.98 -2.78 -7.64
CA GLN A 295 -16.61 -1.46 -7.44
C GLN A 295 -15.69 -0.48 -6.68
N TYR A 296 -14.65 -0.96 -6.00
CA TYR A 296 -13.63 -0.11 -5.37
C TYR A 296 -12.71 0.59 -6.38
N ALA A 297 -12.73 0.21 -7.65
CA ALA A 297 -12.05 0.92 -8.72
C ALA A 297 -12.60 2.33 -8.93
N SER A 298 -13.83 2.64 -8.46
CA SER A 298 -14.47 3.92 -8.76
C SER A 298 -15.04 4.71 -7.57
N ASN A 299 -15.45 4.14 -6.43
CA ASN A 299 -16.39 4.87 -5.57
C ASN A 299 -16.12 4.85 -4.04
N GLY A 300 -15.85 6.04 -3.46
CA GLY A 300 -15.86 6.31 -2.02
C GLY A 300 -17.25 6.31 -1.35
N ILE A 301 -18.33 6.12 -2.12
CA ILE A 301 -19.72 6.10 -1.63
C ILE A 301 -20.03 4.78 -0.87
N GLU A 302 -19.43 3.65 -1.25
CA GLU A 302 -19.74 2.36 -0.63
C GLU A 302 -18.94 2.09 0.66
N LEU A 303 -17.82 2.79 0.89
CA LEU A 303 -17.14 2.80 2.20
C LEU A 303 -18.05 3.34 3.31
N ASN A 304 -18.96 4.26 2.97
CA ASN A 304 -19.97 4.78 3.89
C ASN A 304 -21.00 3.71 4.31
N SER A 305 -21.31 2.74 3.43
CA SER A 305 -22.28 1.67 3.72
C SER A 305 -21.75 0.63 4.71
N ARG A 306 -20.43 0.40 4.76
CA ARG A 306 -19.79 -0.50 5.73
C ARG A 306 -19.84 0.00 7.17
N PHE A 307 -19.89 1.32 7.36
CA PHE A 307 -20.09 1.95 8.67
C PHE A 307 -21.56 2.35 8.90
N GLY A 308 -22.37 2.39 7.84
CA GLY A 308 -23.76 2.89 7.87
C GLY A 308 -24.85 1.83 8.02
N GLU A 309 -24.59 0.54 7.77
CA GLU A 309 -25.58 -0.54 7.99
C GLU A 309 -25.88 -0.78 9.48
N ASP A 310 -24.87 -0.67 10.35
CA ASP A 310 -24.99 -0.77 11.82
C ASP A 310 -25.05 0.60 12.54
N ALA A 311 -25.08 1.72 11.80
CA ALA A 311 -25.17 3.04 12.40
C ALA A 311 -26.56 3.25 13.03
N SER A 312 -26.58 3.56 14.34
CA SER A 312 -27.81 3.89 15.07
C SER A 312 -28.52 5.14 14.53
N GLU A 313 -27.79 6.02 13.83
CA GLU A 313 -28.29 7.28 13.30
C GLU A 313 -27.71 7.56 11.90
N ARG A 314 -28.57 7.98 10.97
CA ARG A 314 -28.18 8.35 9.60
C ARG A 314 -28.59 9.78 9.32
N ILE A 315 -27.62 10.60 8.93
CA ILE A 315 -27.86 12.02 8.59
C ILE A 315 -28.06 12.12 7.08
N PRO A 316 -29.28 12.41 6.58
CA PRO A 316 -29.52 12.60 5.16
C PRO A 316 -28.83 13.88 4.68
N LEU A 317 -28.16 13.80 3.53
CA LEU A 317 -27.63 14.97 2.82
C LEU A 317 -28.50 15.25 1.59
N VAL A 318 -28.63 16.53 1.26
CA VAL A 318 -29.32 16.96 0.03
C VAL A 318 -28.33 17.02 -1.12
N GLU A 319 -28.78 16.63 -2.31
CA GLU A 319 -27.94 16.74 -3.51
C GLU A 319 -27.74 18.21 -3.88
N LEU A 320 -26.48 18.61 -4.03
CA LEU A 320 -26.12 19.98 -4.45
C LEU A 320 -26.38 20.13 -5.94
N LYS A 321 -27.15 21.16 -6.33
CA LYS A 321 -27.32 21.52 -7.74
C LYS A 321 -25.96 21.93 -8.34
N PRO A 322 -25.75 21.82 -9.66
CA PRO A 322 -24.47 22.17 -10.29
C PRO A 322 -23.96 23.59 -9.97
N ASN A 323 -24.87 24.56 -9.78
CA ASN A 323 -24.54 25.93 -9.40
C ASN A 323 -24.30 26.13 -7.88
N GLN A 324 -24.61 25.13 -7.05
CA GLN A 324 -24.39 25.12 -5.61
C GLN A 324 -23.11 24.35 -5.22
N VAL A 325 -22.51 23.60 -6.14
CA VAL A 325 -21.25 22.89 -5.88
C VAL A 325 -20.11 23.90 -5.74
N PRO A 326 -19.39 23.93 -4.59
CA PRO A 326 -18.24 24.81 -4.40
C PRO A 326 -17.15 24.57 -5.44
N LYS A 327 -16.65 25.65 -6.02
CA LYS A 327 -15.42 25.65 -6.81
C LYS A 327 -14.24 25.80 -5.83
N LEU A 328 -13.43 24.75 -5.73
CA LEU A 328 -12.33 24.64 -4.77
C LEU A 328 -11.00 24.54 -5.52
N GLU A 329 -10.74 25.46 -6.44
CA GLU A 329 -9.62 25.37 -7.39
C GLU A 329 -8.28 25.61 -6.71
N LEU A 330 -8.24 26.53 -5.74
CA LEU A 330 -7.04 26.83 -4.96
C LEU A 330 -6.90 25.86 -3.79
N ALA A 331 -7.97 25.69 -3.02
CA ALA A 331 -7.97 24.92 -1.78
C ALA A 331 -7.70 23.42 -2.00
N SER A 332 -8.08 22.86 -3.15
CA SER A 332 -7.80 21.45 -3.48
C SER A 332 -6.33 21.18 -3.82
N GLN A 333 -5.52 22.22 -4.06
CA GLN A 333 -4.10 22.06 -4.36
C GLN A 333 -3.28 21.75 -3.11
N LEU A 334 -3.78 22.08 -1.91
CA LEU A 334 -3.11 21.74 -0.66
C LEU A 334 -3.33 20.25 -0.35
N PRO A 335 -2.27 19.43 -0.27
CA PRO A 335 -2.41 18.01 0.06
C PRO A 335 -3.16 17.79 1.38
N LYS A 336 -3.91 16.69 1.49
CA LYS A 336 -4.73 16.42 2.68
C LYS A 336 -3.91 16.07 3.93
N ASP A 337 -2.68 15.67 3.72
CA ASP A 337 -1.74 15.18 4.72
C ASP A 337 -0.65 16.22 5.05
N SER A 338 -0.64 17.37 4.38
CA SER A 338 0.30 18.46 4.68
C SER A 338 -0.17 19.33 5.84
N ASP A 339 0.77 20.06 6.44
CA ASP A 339 0.43 21.06 7.44
C ASP A 339 -0.24 22.29 6.83
N PHE A 340 -1.18 22.85 7.58
CA PHE A 340 -1.84 24.11 7.28
C PHE A 340 -1.35 25.19 8.24
N SER A 341 -1.13 26.39 7.70
CA SER A 341 -0.61 27.54 8.46
C SER A 341 -1.11 28.83 7.86
N LEU A 342 -1.75 29.66 8.68
CA LEU A 342 -2.25 30.99 8.29
C LEU A 342 -1.13 32.02 8.12
N PHE A 343 0.12 31.70 8.47
CA PHE A 343 1.26 32.58 8.23
C PHE A 343 1.77 32.53 6.79
N LEU A 344 1.29 31.57 6.00
CA LEU A 344 1.64 31.43 4.59
C LEU A 344 0.57 32.14 3.74
N PRO A 345 0.90 33.19 2.96
CA PRO A 345 -0.09 33.93 2.18
C PRO A 345 -0.95 33.04 1.27
N ARG A 346 -0.32 32.06 0.63
CA ARG A 346 -1.03 31.09 -0.23
C ARG A 346 -2.10 30.28 0.53
N HIS A 347 -1.84 29.94 1.79
CA HIS A 347 -2.82 29.23 2.62
C HIS A 347 -3.97 30.14 3.07
N GLN A 348 -3.72 31.44 3.23
CA GLN A 348 -4.77 32.42 3.49
C GLN A 348 -5.69 32.53 2.28
N GLU A 349 -5.15 32.67 1.06
CA GLU A 349 -5.92 32.70 -0.18
C GLU A 349 -6.80 31.45 -0.35
N MET A 350 -6.23 30.26 -0.11
CA MET A 350 -6.97 28.99 -0.11
C MET A 350 -8.09 28.99 0.95
N SER A 351 -7.84 29.55 2.13
CA SER A 351 -8.83 29.60 3.20
C SER A 351 -9.97 30.55 2.86
N THR A 352 -9.68 31.69 2.22
CA THR A 352 -10.68 32.64 1.74
C THR A 352 -11.62 32.00 0.73
N GLU A 353 -11.11 31.25 -0.25
CA GLU A 353 -11.93 30.51 -1.23
C GLU A 353 -12.95 29.60 -0.53
N VAL A 354 -12.50 28.87 0.50
CA VAL A 354 -13.36 27.95 1.26
C VAL A 354 -14.36 28.70 2.14
N ILE A 355 -13.92 29.73 2.86
CA ILE A 355 -14.80 30.53 3.73
C ILE A 355 -15.89 31.19 2.90
N ASP A 356 -15.55 31.79 1.77
CA ASP A 356 -16.52 32.42 0.86
C ASP A 356 -17.52 31.39 0.35
N ALA A 357 -17.08 30.19 -0.03
CA ALA A 357 -17.99 29.12 -0.45
C ALA A 357 -18.99 28.72 0.64
N LEU A 358 -18.59 28.72 1.92
CA LEU A 358 -19.48 28.38 3.04
C LEU A 358 -20.39 29.55 3.45
N LEU A 359 -19.88 30.79 3.40
CA LEU A 359 -20.66 31.99 3.73
C LEU A 359 -21.71 32.30 2.64
N ASN A 360 -21.40 32.04 1.38
CA ASN A 360 -22.31 32.30 0.25
C ASN A 360 -23.49 31.33 0.15
N VAL A 361 -23.54 30.27 0.97
CA VAL A 361 -24.76 29.45 1.08
C VAL A 361 -25.89 30.32 1.64
N PRO A 362 -27.04 30.43 0.97
CA PRO A 362 -28.13 31.31 1.42
C PRO A 362 -28.55 31.03 2.87
N GLU A 363 -28.78 32.09 3.64
CA GLU A 363 -29.23 31.96 5.03
C GLU A 363 -30.57 31.21 5.11
N GLY A 364 -30.71 30.39 6.15
CA GLY A 364 -31.87 29.52 6.36
C GLY A 364 -31.84 28.20 5.58
N GLN A 365 -30.87 27.98 4.68
CA GLN A 365 -30.69 26.71 3.95
C GLN A 365 -29.69 25.78 4.63
N LEU A 366 -29.93 25.43 5.90
CA LEU A 366 -28.98 24.64 6.71
C LEU A 366 -28.66 23.26 6.13
N GLN A 367 -29.60 22.61 5.43
CA GLN A 367 -29.34 21.31 4.77
C GLN A 367 -28.38 21.44 3.58
N VAL A 368 -28.49 22.54 2.83
CA VAL A 368 -27.55 22.86 1.75
C VAL A 368 -26.19 23.17 2.37
N LEU A 369 -26.14 23.98 3.44
CA LEU A 369 -24.90 24.26 4.17
C LEU A 369 -24.22 22.97 4.66
N LEU A 370 -24.97 22.05 5.27
CA LEU A 370 -24.46 20.76 5.73
C LEU A 370 -23.88 19.93 4.58
N SER A 371 -24.58 19.89 3.44
CA SER A 371 -24.15 19.15 2.25
C SER A 371 -22.91 19.79 1.60
N THR A 372 -22.84 21.12 1.58
CA THR A 372 -21.67 21.90 1.16
C THR A 372 -20.48 21.61 2.08
N CYS A 373 -20.67 21.61 3.41
CA CYS A 373 -19.62 21.27 4.36
C CYS A 373 -19.12 19.84 4.17
N ALA A 374 -20.02 18.87 3.99
CA ALA A 374 -19.66 17.47 3.74
C ALA A 374 -18.88 17.31 2.43
N TYR A 375 -19.33 17.96 1.35
CA TYR A 375 -18.63 17.99 0.07
C TYR A 375 -17.22 18.57 0.23
N THR A 376 -17.10 19.76 0.82
CA THR A 376 -15.83 20.47 0.97
C THR A 376 -14.85 19.68 1.84
N ARG A 377 -15.29 19.13 2.98
CA ARG A 377 -14.47 18.25 3.85
C ARG A 377 -13.86 17.09 3.10
N SER A 378 -14.60 16.52 2.15
CA SER A 378 -14.12 15.38 1.36
C SER A 378 -13.06 15.75 0.32
N LYS A 379 -12.84 17.04 0.03
CA LYS A 379 -11.98 17.51 -1.07
C LYS A 379 -10.72 18.22 -0.61
N ILE A 380 -10.72 18.87 0.54
CA ILE A 380 -9.60 19.75 0.97
C ILE A 380 -8.86 19.21 2.19
N ASN A 381 -7.77 19.90 2.56
CA ASN A 381 -7.00 19.62 3.77
C ASN A 381 -7.86 19.71 5.05
N PRO A 382 -7.76 18.73 5.98
CA PRO A 382 -8.63 18.65 7.16
C PRO A 382 -8.38 19.76 8.18
N GLN A 383 -7.13 20.23 8.35
CA GLN A 383 -6.82 21.33 9.25
C GLN A 383 -7.41 22.64 8.71
N MET A 384 -7.22 22.89 7.41
CA MET A 384 -7.80 24.05 6.72
C MET A 384 -9.33 24.02 6.77
N PHE A 385 -9.95 22.86 6.48
CA PHE A 385 -11.40 22.70 6.56
C PHE A 385 -11.93 23.04 7.95
N ASN A 386 -11.30 22.54 9.02
CA ASN A 386 -11.75 22.81 10.38
C ASN A 386 -11.65 24.29 10.74
N TYR A 387 -10.57 24.97 10.33
CA TYR A 387 -10.43 26.42 10.48
C TYR A 387 -11.54 27.16 9.73
N CYS A 388 -11.70 26.92 8.43
CA CYS A 388 -12.69 27.61 7.60
C CYS A 388 -14.12 27.35 8.07
N LEU A 389 -14.44 26.11 8.49
CA LEU A 389 -15.75 25.77 9.04
C LEU A 389 -16.01 26.53 10.34
N SER A 390 -15.03 26.59 11.24
CA SER A 390 -15.16 27.32 12.50
C SER A 390 -15.42 28.81 12.27
N VAL A 391 -14.71 29.40 11.31
CA VAL A 391 -14.93 30.80 10.90
C VAL A 391 -16.33 30.98 10.33
N ALA A 392 -16.76 30.13 9.40
CA ALA A 392 -18.08 30.23 8.80
C ALA A 392 -19.21 30.09 9.85
N LEU A 393 -19.13 29.10 10.73
CA LEU A 393 -20.12 28.89 11.79
C LEU A 393 -20.18 30.05 12.79
N ALA A 394 -19.05 30.70 13.07
CA ALA A 394 -19.00 31.86 13.97
C ALA A 394 -19.62 33.14 13.35
N HIS A 395 -19.55 33.29 12.03
CA HIS A 395 -19.96 34.53 11.35
C HIS A 395 -21.35 34.48 10.71
N ARG A 396 -21.87 33.29 10.42
CA ARG A 396 -23.23 33.15 9.89
C ARG A 396 -24.28 33.42 10.97
N SER A 397 -25.34 34.15 10.60
CA SER A 397 -26.40 34.50 11.55
C SER A 397 -27.26 33.30 11.95
N ASP A 398 -27.42 32.33 11.04
CA ASP A 398 -28.25 31.14 11.17
C ASP A 398 -27.57 29.95 11.86
N THR A 399 -26.31 30.09 12.28
CA THR A 399 -25.54 29.08 13.04
C THR A 399 -25.14 29.54 14.44
N LYS A 400 -25.69 30.66 14.91
CA LYS A 400 -25.49 31.18 16.28
C LYS A 400 -26.09 30.20 17.29
N GLY A 401 -25.24 29.36 17.87
CA GLY A 401 -25.63 28.31 18.82
C GLY A 401 -25.10 26.92 18.46
N VAL A 402 -24.51 26.75 17.27
CA VAL A 402 -23.78 25.52 16.94
C VAL A 402 -22.50 25.48 17.75
N ASN A 403 -22.32 24.41 18.54
CA ASN A 403 -21.10 24.22 19.31
C ASN A 403 -19.93 23.90 18.37
N ILE A 404 -18.89 24.72 18.42
CA ILE A 404 -17.64 24.46 17.70
C ILE A 404 -16.78 23.57 18.62
N PRO A 405 -16.43 22.34 18.21
CA PRO A 405 -15.65 21.44 19.03
C PRO A 405 -14.31 22.04 19.46
N ASN A 406 -13.81 21.64 20.63
CA ASN A 406 -12.51 22.10 21.09
C ASN A 406 -11.42 21.66 20.10
N PHE A 407 -10.56 22.60 19.73
CA PHE A 407 -9.49 22.33 18.78
C PHE A 407 -8.50 21.25 19.27
N ALA A 408 -8.30 21.16 20.59
CA ALA A 408 -7.48 20.10 21.20
C ALA A 408 -8.12 18.71 21.07
N GLU A 409 -9.44 18.60 21.01
CA GLU A 409 -10.13 17.31 20.78
C GLU A 409 -10.08 16.90 19.31
N THR A 410 -10.12 17.88 18.40
CA THR A 410 -10.13 17.61 16.95
C THR A 410 -8.72 17.33 16.41
N PHE A 411 -7.71 18.05 16.90
CA PHE A 411 -6.29 17.88 16.53
C PHE A 411 -5.39 17.76 17.76
N PRO A 412 -5.57 16.71 18.58
CA PRO A 412 -4.82 16.53 19.83
C PRO A 412 -3.31 16.44 19.60
N SER A 413 -2.87 16.04 18.39
CA SER A 413 -1.45 15.91 18.06
C SER A 413 -0.68 17.24 18.09
N LYS A 414 -1.37 18.38 18.07
CA LYS A 414 -0.74 19.70 18.25
C LYS A 414 -0.46 20.04 19.71
N PHE A 415 -1.06 19.31 20.65
CA PHE A 415 -1.02 19.60 22.09
C PHE A 415 -0.46 18.46 22.92
N MET A 416 -0.40 17.25 22.37
CA MET A 416 0.02 16.02 23.07
C MET A 416 1.20 15.35 22.37
N THR A 417 1.97 14.58 23.13
CA THR A 417 3.12 13.84 22.60
C THR A 417 2.68 12.59 21.84
N ALA A 418 3.51 12.14 20.90
CA ALA A 418 3.29 10.89 20.16
C ALA A 418 3.14 9.67 21.11
N GLN A 419 3.81 9.68 22.25
CA GLN A 419 3.73 8.63 23.27
C GLN A 419 2.33 8.53 23.88
N ALA A 420 1.68 9.67 24.17
CA ALA A 420 0.32 9.68 24.71
C ALA A 420 -0.68 9.02 23.74
N PHE A 421 -0.53 9.21 22.43
CA PHE A 421 -1.35 8.52 21.43
C PHE A 421 -1.12 7.01 21.38
N SER A 422 0.12 6.57 21.63
CA SER A 422 0.41 5.13 21.69
C SER A 422 -0.31 4.48 22.86
N GLN A 423 -0.24 5.10 24.03
CA GLN A 423 -0.91 4.63 25.25
C GLN A 423 -2.43 4.68 25.12
N ALA A 424 -2.98 5.74 24.53
CA ALA A 424 -4.43 5.85 24.31
C ALA A 424 -4.96 4.74 23.38
N ARG A 425 -4.24 4.41 22.29
CA ARG A 425 -4.62 3.30 21.41
C ARG A 425 -4.59 1.95 22.10
N GLU A 426 -3.60 1.73 22.98
CA GLU A 426 -3.51 0.51 23.79
C GLU A 426 -4.69 0.41 24.77
N ALA A 427 -5.01 1.49 25.48
CA ALA A 427 -6.14 1.52 26.42
C ALA A 427 -7.48 1.20 25.74
N VAL A 428 -7.76 1.81 24.58
CA VAL A 428 -9.00 1.56 23.80
C VAL A 428 -9.07 0.13 23.26
N ALA A 429 -7.93 -0.48 22.93
CA ALA A 429 -7.92 -1.85 22.41
C ALA A 429 -8.11 -2.92 23.50
N VAL A 430 -7.79 -2.61 24.76
CA VAL A 430 -7.76 -3.56 25.87
C VAL A 430 -8.99 -3.44 26.79
N ILE A 431 -9.55 -2.25 26.94
CA ILE A 431 -10.68 -2.00 27.85
C ILE A 431 -11.99 -2.00 27.03
N PRO A 432 -12.93 -2.93 27.27
CA PRO A 432 -14.23 -2.92 26.62
C PRO A 432 -15.01 -1.64 26.95
N GLU A 433 -15.75 -1.08 25.98
CA GLU A 433 -16.66 0.04 26.24
C GLU A 433 -17.70 -0.35 27.32
N GLY A 434 -17.71 0.37 28.44
CA GLY A 434 -18.76 0.25 29.47
C GLY A 434 -18.36 -0.29 30.85
N THR A 435 -17.07 -0.41 31.17
CA THR A 435 -16.59 -0.52 32.57
C THR A 435 -16.28 0.85 33.15
#